data_AF-A0A2V8TDY5-F1
#
_entry.id   AF-A0A2V8TDY5-F1
#
_cell.length_a   1.000
_cell.length_b   1.000
_cell.length_c   1.000
_cell.angle_alpha   90.00
_cell.angle_beta   90.00
_cell.angle_gamma   90.00
#
_symmetry.space_group_name_H-M   'P 1'
#
loop_
_entity.id
_entity.type
_entity.pdbx_description
1 polymer ?
#
loop_
_entity_poly.entity_id
_entity_poly.type
_entity_poly.pdbx_seq_one_letter_code
_entity_poly.pdbx_strand_id
1 'polypeptide(L)'
;MLAAEEDLARDLLESLTADQKKVAIVSPEAYKDILTAASRKAALEGQPSGIAAEKMTKKQTELLMTLLAEYAHNVPDQLAQARMDEIKKAGKNLYFAWAGVEQRGGPHYYRIQAPSFLVEYDDTQNNANHIHTVWRDFNGDFGLDLLSLHYRAAHQLAQK
;
A
#
# COMPACT_ATOMS: atom_id res chain seq x y z
N MET A 1 12.96 -10.72 0.58
CA MET A 1 13.71 -10.25 -0.61
C MET A 1 12.69 -9.51 -1.44
N LEU A 2 12.90 -8.23 -1.76
CA LEU A 2 11.86 -7.37 -2.35
C LEU A 2 11.47 -7.72 -3.81
N ALA A 3 12.11 -8.74 -4.39
CA ALA A 3 11.83 -9.22 -5.73
C ALA A 3 10.45 -9.90 -5.84
N ALA A 4 9.97 -10.53 -4.76
CA ALA A 4 8.69 -11.23 -4.78
C ALA A 4 7.50 -10.25 -4.89
N GLU A 5 7.58 -9.13 -4.18
CA GLU A 5 6.58 -8.07 -4.19
C GLU A 5 6.50 -7.37 -5.55
N GLU A 6 7.65 -7.12 -6.20
CA GLU A 6 7.67 -6.60 -7.57
C GLU A 6 7.02 -7.61 -8.53
N ASP A 7 7.48 -8.87 -8.50
CA ASP A 7 7.00 -9.90 -9.43
C ASP A 7 5.49 -10.11 -9.31
N LEU A 8 4.98 -10.22 -8.09
CA LEU A 8 3.54 -10.40 -7.83
C LEU A 8 2.71 -9.18 -8.26
N ALA A 9 3.21 -7.96 -8.05
CA ALA A 9 2.51 -6.75 -8.48
C ALA A 9 2.47 -6.62 -10.01
N ARG A 10 3.56 -7.00 -10.69
CA ARG A 10 3.60 -7.06 -12.16
C ARG A 10 2.72 -8.15 -12.71
N ASP A 11 2.72 -9.35 -12.13
CA ASP A 11 1.82 -10.44 -12.51
C ASP A 11 0.35 -10.01 -12.37
N LEU A 12 0.02 -9.30 -11.28
CA LEU A 12 -1.29 -8.71 -11.10
C LEU A 12 -1.62 -7.72 -12.23
N LEU A 13 -0.74 -6.74 -12.50
CA LEU A 13 -0.93 -5.75 -13.56
C LEU A 13 -1.08 -6.39 -14.95
N GLU A 14 -0.20 -7.33 -15.30
CA GLU A 14 -0.22 -8.08 -16.56
C GLU A 14 -1.52 -8.90 -16.72
N SER A 15 -2.07 -9.41 -15.62
CA SER A 15 -3.32 -10.18 -15.64
C SER A 15 -4.58 -9.33 -15.85
N LEU A 16 -4.50 -8.00 -15.71
CA LEU A 16 -5.62 -7.09 -15.92
C LEU A 16 -5.99 -6.97 -17.40
N THR A 17 -7.28 -6.91 -17.70
CA THR A 17 -7.76 -6.61 -19.05
C THR A 17 -7.43 -5.17 -19.44
N ALA A 18 -7.48 -4.85 -20.73
CA ALA A 18 -7.25 -3.48 -21.21
C ALA A 18 -8.17 -2.45 -20.53
N ASP A 19 -9.44 -2.78 -20.30
CA ASP A 19 -10.38 -1.87 -19.62
C ASP A 19 -10.10 -1.74 -18.13
N GLN A 20 -9.65 -2.82 -17.48
CA GLN A 20 -9.21 -2.76 -16.08
C GLN A 20 -7.93 -1.92 -15.93
N LYS A 21 -6.97 -2.07 -16.86
CA LYS A 21 -5.73 -1.27 -16.88
C LYS A 21 -5.98 0.23 -17.01
N LYS A 22 -6.97 0.65 -17.82
CA LYS A 22 -7.38 2.07 -17.91
C LYS A 22 -7.79 2.67 -16.57
N VAL A 23 -8.27 1.84 -15.64
CA VAL A 23 -8.66 2.28 -14.29
C VAL A 23 -7.50 2.10 -13.31
N ALA A 24 -6.74 1.01 -13.42
CA ALA A 24 -5.63 0.68 -12.53
C ALA A 24 -4.42 1.61 -12.71
N ILE A 25 -4.08 1.97 -13.96
CA ILE A 25 -2.95 2.83 -14.28
C ILE A 25 -3.39 4.28 -14.10
N VAL A 26 -2.97 4.89 -13.00
CA VAL A 26 -3.37 6.25 -12.63
C VAL A 26 -2.42 7.32 -13.16
N SER A 27 -1.22 6.91 -13.58
CA SER A 27 -0.23 7.78 -14.21
C SER A 27 0.68 6.96 -15.14
N PRO A 28 1.01 7.46 -16.35
CA PRO A 28 2.00 6.80 -17.21
C PRO A 28 3.43 6.96 -16.69
N GLU A 29 3.67 7.94 -15.80
CA GLU A 29 4.96 8.18 -15.16
C GLU A 29 4.90 7.78 -13.69
N ALA A 30 5.93 7.08 -13.22
CA ALA A 30 6.07 6.71 -11.81
C ALA A 30 6.37 7.95 -10.95
N TYR A 31 5.92 7.92 -9.71
CA TYR A 31 6.26 8.96 -8.74
C TYR A 31 7.73 8.86 -8.34
N LYS A 32 8.32 9.93 -7.82
CA LYS A 32 9.76 9.96 -7.49
C LYS A 32 10.11 9.23 -6.19
N ASP A 33 9.11 8.94 -5.36
CA ASP A 33 9.22 8.27 -4.07
C ASP A 33 7.81 7.88 -3.57
N ILE A 34 7.76 7.25 -2.39
CA ILE A 34 6.55 6.97 -1.62
C ILE A 34 5.74 8.27 -1.39
N LEU A 35 4.48 8.30 -1.86
CA LEU A 35 3.66 9.52 -1.79
C LEU A 35 3.39 9.93 -0.34
N THR A 36 3.20 8.96 0.56
CA THR A 36 2.94 9.26 1.97
C THR A 36 4.18 9.66 2.78
N ALA A 37 5.39 9.56 2.22
CA ALA A 37 6.60 10.03 2.89
C ALA A 37 6.61 11.56 3.03
N ALA A 38 6.14 12.28 2.00
CA ALA A 38 6.14 13.74 1.96
C ALA A 38 5.01 14.39 2.78
N SER A 39 3.82 13.76 2.83
CA SER A 39 2.70 14.27 3.62
C SER A 39 1.72 13.15 3.96
N ARG A 40 1.51 12.92 5.25
CA ARG A 40 0.49 12.01 5.79
C ARG A 40 -0.93 12.35 5.31
N LYS A 41 -1.19 13.63 5.04
CA LYS A 41 -2.45 14.12 4.48
C LYS A 41 -2.69 13.57 3.06
N ALA A 42 -1.63 13.28 2.30
CA ALA A 42 -1.73 12.65 0.98
C ALA A 42 -2.28 11.21 1.04
N ALA A 43 -2.01 10.47 2.12
CA ALA A 43 -2.59 9.14 2.36
C ALA A 43 -4.13 9.19 2.50
N LEU A 44 -4.64 10.30 3.03
CA LEU A 44 -6.04 10.48 3.41
C LEU A 44 -6.85 11.29 2.40
N GLU A 45 -6.22 12.18 1.62
CA GLU A 45 -6.89 12.99 0.58
C GLU A 45 -7.00 12.27 -0.77
N GLY A 46 -6.16 11.24 -0.99
CA GLY A 46 -6.30 10.35 -2.14
C GLY A 46 -7.41 9.34 -1.88
N GLN A 47 -8.65 9.66 -2.28
CA GLN A 47 -9.72 8.67 -2.48
C GLN A 47 -9.15 7.38 -3.12
N PRO A 48 -9.75 6.21 -2.88
CA PRO A 48 -9.26 4.98 -3.50
C PRO A 48 -9.14 5.19 -5.01
N SER A 49 -7.90 5.26 -5.50
CA SER A 49 -7.60 5.37 -6.91
C SER A 49 -7.16 4.00 -7.39
N GLY A 50 -7.32 3.76 -8.70
CA GLY A 50 -7.08 2.45 -9.26
C GLY A 50 -8.33 1.59 -9.29
N ILE A 51 -8.12 0.32 -9.63
CA ILE A 51 -9.20 -0.64 -9.80
C ILE A 51 -9.61 -1.25 -8.46
N ALA A 52 -10.92 -1.26 -8.19
CA ALA A 52 -11.49 -1.98 -7.06
C ALA A 52 -11.38 -3.50 -7.25
N ALA A 53 -11.04 -4.25 -6.20
CA ALA A 53 -11.01 -5.71 -6.20
C ALA A 53 -12.37 -6.33 -6.59
N GLU A 54 -13.49 -5.63 -6.34
CA GLU A 54 -14.83 -6.04 -6.82
C GLU A 54 -14.94 -6.14 -8.34
N LYS A 55 -14.13 -5.38 -9.08
CA LYS A 55 -14.09 -5.37 -10.55
C LYS A 55 -13.03 -6.31 -11.11
N MET A 56 -12.30 -7.02 -10.23
CA MET A 56 -11.32 -8.02 -10.61
C MET A 56 -11.98 -9.40 -10.78
N THR A 57 -11.36 -10.23 -11.61
CA THR A 57 -11.68 -11.66 -11.68
C THR A 57 -11.17 -12.37 -10.43
N LYS A 58 -11.60 -13.63 -10.23
CA LYS A 58 -11.12 -14.46 -9.12
C LYS A 58 -9.59 -14.60 -9.14
N LYS A 59 -9.00 -14.89 -10.30
CA LYS A 59 -7.54 -15.03 -10.48
C LYS A 59 -6.78 -13.75 -10.11
N GLN A 60 -7.28 -12.60 -10.56
CA GLN A 60 -6.68 -11.29 -10.25
C GLN A 60 -6.76 -10.98 -8.75
N THR A 61 -7.90 -11.29 -8.13
CA THR A 61 -8.08 -11.11 -6.68
C THR A 61 -7.13 -12.03 -5.90
N GLU A 62 -6.93 -13.27 -6.34
CA GLU A 62 -5.97 -14.20 -5.72
C GLU A 62 -4.53 -13.68 -5.80
N LEU A 63 -4.12 -13.10 -6.93
CA LEU A 63 -2.81 -12.44 -7.06
C LEU A 63 -2.68 -11.25 -6.11
N LEU A 64 -3.71 -10.38 -6.02
CA LEU A 64 -3.74 -9.25 -5.09
C LEU A 64 -3.61 -9.71 -3.63
N MET A 65 -4.32 -10.77 -3.24
CA MET A 65 -4.25 -11.31 -1.87
C MET A 65 -2.90 -11.98 -1.59
N THR A 66 -2.28 -12.59 -2.59
CA THR A 66 -0.94 -13.20 -2.48
C THR A 66 0.11 -12.11 -2.27
N LEU A 67 0.03 -11.01 -3.03
CA LEU A 67 0.87 -9.83 -2.84
C LEU A 67 0.71 -9.22 -1.44
N LEU A 68 -0.52 -9.03 -0.98
CA LEU A 68 -0.78 -8.53 0.38
C LEU A 68 -0.27 -9.46 1.47
N ALA A 69 -0.34 -10.79 1.25
CA ALA A 69 0.20 -11.76 2.19
C ALA A 69 1.73 -11.66 2.27
N GLU A 70 2.44 -11.46 1.15
CA GLU A 70 3.90 -11.24 1.17
C GLU A 70 4.26 -10.06 2.09
N TYR A 71 3.56 -8.93 1.91
CA TYR A 71 3.73 -7.77 2.78
C TYR A 71 3.37 -8.01 4.26
N ALA A 72 2.35 -8.82 4.51
CA ALA A 72 1.94 -9.15 5.86
C ALA A 72 2.99 -9.99 6.59
N HIS A 73 3.68 -10.91 5.90
CA HIS A 73 4.64 -11.83 6.51
C HIS A 73 6.08 -11.29 6.57
N ASN A 74 6.33 -10.09 6.03
CA ASN A 74 7.63 -9.41 6.14
C ASN A 74 7.94 -8.83 7.54
N VAL A 75 7.17 -9.21 8.56
CA VAL A 75 7.30 -8.76 9.96
C VAL A 75 7.12 -9.97 10.89
N PRO A 76 7.49 -9.88 12.19
CA PRO A 76 7.31 -10.99 13.13
C PRO A 76 5.87 -11.52 13.16
N ASP A 77 5.72 -12.83 13.36
CA ASP A 77 4.46 -13.58 13.22
C ASP A 77 3.25 -12.94 13.91
N GLN A 78 3.45 -12.37 15.11
CA GLN A 78 2.37 -11.71 15.85
C GLN A 78 1.79 -10.50 15.08
N LEU A 79 2.64 -9.70 14.46
CA LEU A 79 2.22 -8.56 13.64
C LEU A 79 1.71 -9.03 12.28
N ALA A 80 2.31 -10.08 11.71
CA ALA A 80 1.85 -10.68 10.47
C ALA A 80 0.39 -11.16 10.60
N GLN A 81 0.05 -11.84 11.70
CA GLN A 81 -1.31 -12.27 11.97
C GLN A 81 -2.29 -11.09 12.03
N ALA A 82 -1.92 -9.99 12.68
CA ALA A 82 -2.75 -8.79 12.75
C ALA A 82 -3.00 -8.19 11.35
N ARG A 83 -1.95 -8.05 10.53
CA ARG A 83 -2.07 -7.58 9.14
C ARG A 83 -2.93 -8.51 8.29
N MET A 84 -2.76 -9.82 8.44
CA MET A 84 -3.58 -10.82 7.74
C MET A 84 -5.06 -10.73 8.13
N ASP A 85 -5.37 -10.41 9.38
CA ASP A 85 -6.74 -10.22 9.83
C ASP A 85 -7.35 -8.91 9.31
N GLU A 86 -6.56 -7.84 9.16
CA GLU A 86 -6.98 -6.62 8.46
C GLU A 86 -7.26 -6.87 6.98
N ILE A 87 -6.38 -7.60 6.29
CA ILE A 87 -6.57 -7.99 4.89
C ILE A 87 -7.90 -8.76 4.72
N LYS A 88 -8.16 -9.73 5.60
CA LYS A 88 -9.44 -10.47 5.58
C LYS A 88 -10.65 -9.57 5.83
N LYS A 89 -10.55 -8.63 6.78
CA LYS A 89 -11.62 -7.67 7.09
C LYS A 89 -11.90 -6.71 5.95
N ALA A 90 -10.86 -6.28 5.22
CA ALA A 90 -11.01 -5.43 4.05
C ALA A 90 -11.86 -6.11 2.96
N GLY A 91 -11.69 -7.42 2.78
CA GLY A 91 -12.47 -8.22 1.85
C GLY A 91 -12.30 -7.69 0.42
N LYS A 92 -13.40 -7.23 -0.19
CA LYS A 92 -13.35 -6.62 -1.54
C LYS A 92 -13.16 -5.10 -1.53
N ASN A 93 -13.11 -4.46 -0.36
CA ASN A 93 -12.82 -3.04 -0.21
C ASN A 93 -11.31 -2.79 -0.33
N LEU A 94 -10.74 -3.23 -1.44
CA LEU A 94 -9.33 -3.10 -1.79
C LEU A 94 -9.23 -2.43 -3.16
N TYR A 95 -8.27 -1.53 -3.30
CA TYR A 95 -8.02 -0.81 -4.54
C TYR A 95 -6.56 -0.93 -4.91
N PHE A 96 -6.30 -1.29 -6.16
CA PHE A 96 -4.96 -1.41 -6.71
C PHE A 96 -4.72 -0.33 -7.76
N ALA A 97 -3.68 0.48 -7.55
CA ALA A 97 -3.25 1.50 -8.50
C ALA A 97 -1.79 1.32 -8.89
N TRP A 98 -1.49 1.63 -10.14
CA TRP A 98 -0.17 1.57 -10.76
C TRP A 98 0.20 2.91 -11.37
N ALA A 99 1.48 3.27 -11.28
CA ALA A 99 2.06 4.40 -11.99
C ALA A 99 3.41 4.01 -12.59
N GLY A 100 3.67 4.45 -13.82
CA GLY A 100 4.93 4.17 -14.51
C GLY A 100 4.88 2.98 -15.46
N VAL A 101 6.06 2.45 -15.77
CA VAL A 101 6.30 1.54 -16.88
C VAL A 101 5.74 0.14 -16.58
N GLU A 102 4.88 -0.37 -17.46
CA GLU A 102 4.31 -1.72 -17.32
C GLU A 102 5.36 -2.83 -17.48
N GLN A 103 6.33 -2.63 -18.37
CA GLN A 103 7.39 -3.60 -18.68
C GLN A 103 8.34 -3.79 -17.49
N ARG A 104 8.76 -5.05 -17.28
CA ARG A 104 9.74 -5.45 -16.25
C ARG A 104 11.05 -4.69 -16.38
N GLY A 105 11.62 -4.30 -15.23
CA GLY A 105 12.85 -3.51 -15.13
C GLY A 105 12.65 -2.01 -15.42
N GLY A 106 11.42 -1.56 -15.68
CA GLY A 106 11.10 -0.15 -15.82
C GLY A 106 10.73 0.51 -14.48
N PRO A 107 10.97 1.84 -14.34
CA PRO A 107 10.61 2.59 -13.15
C PRO A 107 9.10 2.57 -12.93
N HIS A 108 8.70 2.23 -11.71
CA HIS A 108 7.30 2.02 -11.39
C HIS A 108 7.00 2.29 -9.92
N TYR A 109 5.71 2.49 -9.69
CA TYR A 109 5.10 2.67 -8.39
C TYR A 109 3.78 1.93 -8.37
N TYR A 110 3.42 1.34 -7.24
CA TYR A 110 2.06 0.89 -7.02
C TYR A 110 1.59 1.12 -5.60
N ARG A 111 0.27 1.09 -5.43
CA ARG A 111 -0.35 1.11 -4.11
C ARG A 111 -1.54 0.18 -4.01
N ILE A 112 -1.73 -0.37 -2.82
CA ILE A 112 -2.89 -1.16 -2.44
C ILE A 112 -3.56 -0.47 -1.25
N GLN A 113 -4.80 -0.03 -1.41
CA GLN A 113 -5.50 0.75 -0.40
C GLN A 113 -6.74 0.01 0.10
N ALA A 114 -6.84 -0.11 1.42
CA ALA A 114 -8.02 -0.53 2.16
C ALA A 114 -8.56 0.63 3.00
N PRO A 115 -9.77 0.53 3.57
CA PRO A 115 -10.25 1.50 4.55
C PRO A 115 -9.38 1.61 5.81
N SER A 116 -8.68 0.53 6.18
CA SER A 116 -7.87 0.46 7.42
C SER A 116 -6.38 0.53 7.19
N PHE A 117 -5.87 0.33 5.98
CA PHE A 117 -4.43 0.34 5.72
C PHE A 117 -4.10 0.75 4.28
N LEU A 118 -2.84 1.08 4.06
CA LEU A 118 -2.26 1.38 2.75
C LEU A 118 -0.90 0.71 2.61
N VAL A 119 -0.66 0.08 1.47
CA VAL A 119 0.65 -0.40 1.03
C VAL A 119 1.10 0.45 -0.14
N GLU A 120 2.36 0.90 -0.12
CA GLU A 120 2.99 1.58 -1.25
C GLU A 120 4.32 0.93 -1.56
N TYR A 121 4.65 0.93 -2.85
CA TYR A 121 5.91 0.47 -3.41
C TYR A 121 6.39 1.51 -4.41
N ASP A 122 7.66 1.87 -4.32
CA ASP A 122 8.37 2.70 -5.28
C ASP A 122 9.67 2.02 -5.69
N ASP A 123 9.94 1.98 -7.00
CA ASP A 123 11.24 1.63 -7.54
C ASP A 123 11.53 2.49 -8.77
N THR A 124 11.93 3.72 -8.49
CA THR A 124 12.28 4.71 -9.52
C THR A 124 13.71 5.21 -9.40
N GLN A 125 14.36 4.93 -8.28
CA GLN A 125 15.73 5.33 -7.98
C GLN A 125 16.74 4.32 -8.52
N ASN A 126 17.98 4.77 -8.73
CA ASN A 126 19.09 3.95 -9.22
C ASN A 126 18.76 3.12 -10.47
N ASN A 127 17.97 3.69 -11.38
CA ASN A 127 17.52 3.03 -12.62
C ASN A 127 16.60 1.82 -12.35
N ALA A 128 15.64 1.98 -11.42
CA ALA A 128 14.75 0.92 -10.92
C ALA A 128 15.53 -0.25 -10.28
N ASN A 129 16.39 0.10 -9.31
CA ASN A 129 17.19 -0.86 -8.55
C ASN A 129 17.32 -0.42 -7.08
N HIS A 130 16.39 0.39 -6.58
CA HIS A 130 16.36 0.81 -5.19
C HIS A 130 14.92 0.95 -4.71
N ILE A 131 14.48 -0.12 -4.06
CA ILE A 131 13.09 -0.33 -3.73
C ILE A 131 12.77 0.29 -2.36
N HIS A 132 11.73 1.12 -2.33
CA HIS A 132 11.07 1.57 -1.11
C HIS A 132 9.71 0.90 -0.98
N THR A 133 9.39 0.40 0.21
CA THR A 133 8.03 -0.09 0.53
C THR A 133 7.58 0.42 1.88
N VAL A 134 6.28 0.69 2.01
CA VAL A 134 5.67 1.03 3.29
C VAL A 134 4.34 0.31 3.47
N TRP A 135 4.08 -0.09 4.71
CA TRP A 135 2.75 -0.47 5.19
C TRP A 135 2.31 0.57 6.22
N ARG A 136 1.16 1.20 5.98
CA ARG A 136 0.54 2.22 6.84
C ARG A 136 -0.76 1.68 7.39
N ASP A 137 -0.89 1.57 8.70
CA ASP A 137 -2.14 1.21 9.36
C ASP A 137 -2.89 2.48 9.80
N PHE A 138 -4.05 2.77 9.24
CA PHE A 138 -4.81 3.97 9.59
C PHE A 138 -5.41 3.93 11.00
N ASN A 139 -5.56 2.75 11.59
CA ASN A 139 -6.09 2.55 12.94
C ASN A 139 -4.99 2.45 14.01
N GLY A 140 -3.72 2.35 13.62
CA GLY A 140 -2.59 2.09 14.53
C GLY A 140 -1.29 2.85 14.25
N ASP A 141 -1.14 3.55 13.11
CA ASP A 141 0.12 4.20 12.69
C ASP A 141 0.50 5.42 13.56
N PHE A 142 -0.26 5.72 14.61
CA PHE A 142 0.06 6.82 15.50
C PHE A 142 0.11 6.43 16.97
N GLY A 143 1.34 6.22 17.43
CA GLY A 143 1.80 6.72 18.73
C GLY A 143 1.50 8.21 18.98
N LEU A 144 0.66 8.90 18.21
CA LEU A 144 -0.03 10.12 18.65
C LEU A 144 -1.04 9.81 19.74
N ASP A 145 -1.70 8.65 19.82
CA ASP A 145 -2.55 8.44 20.99
C ASP A 145 -1.67 8.37 22.23
N LEU A 146 -0.59 7.59 22.22
CA LEU A 146 0.36 7.55 23.34
C LEU A 146 1.11 8.88 23.58
N LEU A 147 1.61 9.56 22.54
CA LEU A 147 2.37 10.81 22.72
C LEU A 147 1.42 11.98 23.01
N SER A 148 0.23 12.07 22.40
CA SER A 148 -0.77 13.09 22.73
C SER A 148 -1.44 12.83 24.07
N LEU A 149 -1.70 11.57 24.47
CA LEU A 149 -2.09 11.21 25.83
C LEU A 149 -0.97 11.53 26.82
N HIS A 150 0.30 11.28 26.48
CA HIS A 150 1.44 11.65 27.30
C HIS A 150 1.55 13.17 27.47
N TYR A 151 1.45 13.96 26.39
CA TYR A 151 1.44 15.42 26.45
C TYR A 151 0.22 15.94 27.22
N ARG A 152 -0.97 15.36 27.03
CA ARG A 152 -2.18 15.74 27.78
C ARG A 152 -2.08 15.41 29.27
N ALA A 153 -1.55 14.24 29.62
CA ALA A 153 -1.36 13.82 31.00
C ALA A 153 -0.22 14.59 31.70
N ALA A 154 0.90 14.82 31.02
CA ALA A 154 2.05 15.55 31.56
C ALA A 154 1.74 17.05 31.76
N HIS A 155 0.95 17.67 30.87
CA HIS A 155 0.53 19.06 31.04
C HIS A 155 -0.70 19.26 31.96
N GLN A 156 -1.40 18.19 32.36
CA GLN A 156 -2.42 18.28 33.42
C GLN A 156 -1.82 18.30 34.84
N LEU A 157 -0.60 17.79 35.02
CA LEU A 157 0.11 17.78 36.31
C LEU A 157 0.89 19.08 36.58
N ALA A 158 1.01 19.98 35.61
CA ALA A 158 1.74 21.24 35.73
C ALA A 158 0.85 22.47 36.05
N GLN A 159 -0.44 22.27 36.34
CA GLN A 159 -1.39 23.34 36.69
C GLN A 159 -2.15 23.09 38.00
N LYS A 160 -1.47 22.55 39.02
CA LYS A 160 -1.96 22.62 40.40
C LYS A 160 -0.93 23.27 41.30
#